data_AF-A0A1Y1Q0W9-F1
#
_entry.id   AF-A0A1Y1Q0W9-F1
#
_cell.length_a   1.000
_cell.length_b   1.000
_cell.length_c   1.000
_cell.angle_alpha   90.00
_cell.angle_beta   90.00
_cell.angle_gamma   90.00
#
_symmetry.space_group_name_H-M   'P 1'
#
loop_
_entity.id
_entity.type
_entity.pdbx_description
1 polymer ?
#
loop_
_entity_poly.entity_id
_entity_poly.type
_entity_poly.pdbx_seq_one_letter_code
_entity_poly.pdbx_strand_id
1 'polypeptide(L)'
;MSINHEVMKVKLYRAMSQMELEQLLLTGEFAAGPNSLEVKFFAERFEDAVKWGDLLLGKGNYRMVEINISSQVADSFLCWEKLDGIGPARCAELEQLKDFTVRIIL
;
A
#
# COMPACT_ATOMS: atom_id res chain seq x y z
N MET A 1 -29.59 19.46 5.96
CA MET A 1 -29.10 19.06 4.63
C MET A 1 -27.77 18.37 4.85
N SER A 2 -27.77 17.05 4.95
CA SER A 2 -26.53 16.29 5.09
C SER A 2 -25.95 16.09 3.70
N ILE A 3 -24.94 16.87 3.36
CA ILE A 3 -24.10 16.62 2.20
C ILE A 3 -23.41 15.27 2.45
N ASN A 4 -23.85 14.25 1.72
CA ASN A 4 -23.09 13.01 1.59
C ASN A 4 -21.75 13.41 0.97
N HIS A 5 -20.71 13.57 1.80
CA HIS A 5 -19.34 13.63 1.29
C HIS A 5 -19.06 12.25 0.71
N GLU A 6 -19.18 12.13 -0.61
CA GLU A 6 -18.66 10.97 -1.30
C GLU A 6 -17.16 10.97 -1.04
N VAL A 7 -16.71 10.07 -0.16
CA VAL A 7 -15.30 9.91 0.13
C VAL A 7 -14.66 9.34 -1.13
N MET A 8 -14.07 10.21 -1.94
CA MET A 8 -13.30 9.81 -3.12
C MET A 8 -12.23 8.85 -2.65
N LYS A 9 -12.28 7.60 -3.13
CA LYS A 9 -11.31 6.57 -2.78
C LYS A 9 -10.27 6.44 -3.88
N VAL A 10 -9.02 6.28 -3.48
CA VAL A 10 -7.92 5.95 -4.37
C VAL A 10 -7.45 4.52 -4.09
N LYS A 11 -6.96 3.88 -5.15
CA LYS A 11 -6.40 2.54 -5.11
C LYS A 11 -4.89 2.63 -5.07
N LEU A 12 -4.28 1.94 -4.13
CA LEU A 12 -2.83 1.79 -4.04
C LEU A 12 -2.49 0.31 -3.95
N TYR A 13 -1.34 -0.06 -4.50
CA TYR A 13 -0.93 -1.45 -4.69
C TYR A 13 0.36 -1.74 -3.95
N ARG A 14 0.47 -2.90 -3.32
CA ARG A 14 1.70 -3.33 -2.64
C ARG A 14 1.93 -4.83 -2.80
N ALA A 15 3.15 -5.19 -3.20
CA ALA A 15 3.64 -6.55 -3.06
C ALA A 15 4.06 -6.79 -1.61
N MET A 16 3.57 -7.87 -1.01
CA MET A 16 3.84 -8.25 0.37
C MET A 16 4.36 -9.68 0.43
N SER A 17 5.25 -9.94 1.38
CA SER A 17 5.60 -11.32 1.74
C SER A 17 4.38 -12.03 2.34
N GLN A 18 4.37 -13.37 2.31
CA GLN A 18 3.31 -14.16 2.93
C GLN A 18 3.13 -13.81 4.42
N MET A 19 4.24 -13.62 5.14
CA MET A 19 4.23 -13.26 6.56
C MET A 19 3.64 -11.87 6.82
N GLU A 20 4.02 -10.86 6.02
CA GLU A 20 3.41 -9.53 6.15
C GLU A 20 1.91 -9.56 5.85
N LEU A 21 1.49 -10.36 4.85
CA LEU A 21 0.07 -10.50 4.53
C LEU A 21 -0.70 -11.17 5.68
N GLU A 22 -0.19 -12.26 6.23
CA GLU A 22 -0.83 -12.95 7.36
C GLU A 22 -0.95 -12.03 8.57
N GLN A 23 0.08 -11.22 8.86
CA GLN A 23 0.02 -10.21 9.91
C GLN A 23 -1.08 -9.18 9.63
N LEU A 24 -1.14 -8.63 8.42
CA LEU A 24 -2.15 -7.65 8.03
C LEU A 24 -3.57 -8.22 8.14
N LEU A 25 -3.78 -9.47 7.72
CA LEU A 25 -5.09 -10.12 7.81
C LEU A 25 -5.50 -10.44 9.25
N LEU A 26 -4.53 -10.74 10.11
CA LEU A 26 -4.77 -11.06 11.52
C LEU A 26 -5.11 -9.82 12.35
N THR A 27 -4.38 -8.72 12.15
CA THR A 27 -4.53 -7.51 12.97
C THR A 27 -5.43 -6.46 12.34
N GLY A 28 -5.60 -6.49 11.02
CA GLY A 28 -6.27 -5.44 10.25
C GLY A 28 -5.40 -4.19 10.04
N GLU A 29 -4.13 -4.21 10.44
CA GLU A 29 -3.24 -3.05 10.45
C GLU A 29 -1.90 -3.36 9.81
N PHE A 30 -1.29 -2.36 9.16
CA PHE A 30 0.10 -2.48 8.72
C PHE A 30 1.04 -2.36 9.93
N ALA A 31 2.06 -3.22 10.01
CA ALA A 31 3.10 -3.11 11.04
C ALA A 31 4.50 -3.02 10.44
N ALA A 32 5.43 -2.41 11.16
CA ALA A 32 6.84 -2.49 10.86
C ALA A 32 7.34 -3.91 11.16
N GLY A 33 8.18 -4.45 10.28
CA GLY A 33 8.96 -5.65 10.61
C GLY A 33 10.08 -5.30 11.62
N PRO A 34 10.72 -6.31 12.24
CA PRO A 34 11.88 -6.08 13.09
C PRO A 34 12.95 -5.27 12.34
N ASN A 35 13.44 -4.19 12.94
CA ASN A 35 14.44 -3.27 12.34
C ASN A 35 14.01 -2.63 10.99
N SER A 36 12.72 -2.57 10.70
CA SER A 36 12.20 -1.92 9.49
C SER A 36 11.82 -0.47 9.76
N LEU A 37 11.79 0.33 8.69
CA LEU A 37 11.20 1.67 8.74
C LEU A 37 9.71 1.58 9.14
N GLU A 38 9.24 2.53 9.94
CA GLU A 38 7.83 2.69 10.32
C GLU A 38 7.00 3.31 9.19
N VAL A 39 7.33 2.95 7.94
CA VAL A 39 6.65 3.42 6.74
C VAL A 39 6.34 2.27 5.80
N LYS A 40 5.31 2.45 4.97
CA LYS A 40 4.95 1.53 3.90
C LYS A 40 4.88 2.25 2.57
N PHE A 41 5.49 1.62 1.57
CA PHE A 41 5.47 2.08 0.19
C PHE A 41 4.37 1.35 -0.58
N PHE A 42 3.66 2.12 -1.39
CA PHE A 42 2.62 1.64 -2.29
C PHE A 42 2.83 2.23 -3.69
N ALA A 43 2.54 1.45 -4.72
CA ALA A 43 2.49 1.92 -6.09
C ALA A 43 1.09 2.46 -6.39
N GLU A 44 1.02 3.51 -7.21
CA GLU A 44 -0.27 3.97 -7.73
C GLU A 44 -0.79 3.10 -8.89
N ARG A 45 0.07 2.22 -9.43
CA ARG A 45 -0.26 1.29 -10.53
C ARG A 45 0.08 -0.14 -10.16
N PHE A 46 -0.76 -1.07 -10.57
CA PHE A 46 -0.58 -2.50 -10.28
C PHE A 46 0.72 -3.03 -10.88
N GLU A 47 1.04 -2.66 -12.12
CA GLU A 47 2.23 -3.14 -12.85
C GLU A 47 3.53 -2.70 -12.17
N ASP A 48 3.50 -1.55 -11.50
CA ASP A 48 4.65 -1.01 -10.77
C ASP A 48 4.84 -1.74 -9.43
N ALA A 49 3.75 -2.11 -8.75
CA ALA A 49 3.82 -3.00 -7.60
C ALA A 49 4.34 -4.40 -7.97
N VAL A 50 3.98 -4.94 -9.15
CA VAL A 50 4.52 -6.20 -9.67
C VAL A 50 6.02 -6.12 -9.85
N LYS A 51 6.53 -5.04 -10.48
CA LYS A 51 7.98 -4.83 -10.66
C LYS A 51 8.72 -4.78 -9.32
N TRP A 52 8.16 -4.09 -8.32
CA TRP A 52 8.74 -4.08 -6.97
C TRP A 52 8.69 -5.44 -6.29
N GLY A 53 7.59 -6.18 -6.41
CA GLY A 53 7.49 -7.54 -5.86
C GLY A 53 8.54 -8.46 -6.47
N ASP A 54 8.68 -8.44 -7.80
CA ASP A 54 9.68 -9.21 -8.52
C ASP A 54 11.12 -8.84 -8.10
N LEU A 55 11.39 -7.54 -7.87
CA LEU A 55 12.70 -7.02 -7.47
C LEU A 55 13.05 -7.35 -6.00
N LEU A 56 12.11 -7.13 -5.07
CA LEU A 56 12.36 -7.18 -3.63
C LEU A 56 12.16 -8.58 -3.02
N LEU A 57 11.17 -9.31 -3.52
CA LEU A 57 10.75 -10.60 -2.96
C LEU A 57 11.05 -11.77 -3.91
N GLY A 58 11.28 -11.47 -5.19
CA GLY A 58 11.46 -12.45 -6.24
C GLY A 58 10.14 -12.84 -6.89
N LYS A 59 10.20 -13.09 -8.20
CA LYS A 59 9.03 -13.43 -9.01
C LYS A 59 8.28 -14.65 -8.44
N GLY A 60 7.01 -14.48 -8.13
CA GLY A 60 6.13 -15.53 -7.59
C GLY A 60 6.19 -15.73 -6.07
N ASN A 61 7.06 -15.00 -5.36
CA ASN A 61 7.26 -15.14 -3.91
C ASN A 61 6.54 -14.06 -3.09
N TYR A 62 5.57 -13.36 -3.69
CA TYR A 62 4.79 -12.33 -3.03
C TYR A 62 3.30 -12.49 -3.30
N ARG A 63 2.51 -11.81 -2.48
CA ARG A 63 1.09 -11.58 -2.70
C ARG A 63 0.88 -10.12 -3.02
N MET A 64 -0.05 -9.85 -3.92
CA MET A 64 -0.43 -8.49 -4.26
C MET A 64 -1.67 -8.10 -3.49
N VAL A 65 -1.59 -6.95 -2.83
CA VAL A 65 -2.74 -6.31 -2.19
C VAL A 65 -3.07 -5.00 -2.89
N GLU A 66 -4.37 -4.76 -3.06
CA GLU A 66 -4.96 -3.45 -3.34
C GLU A 66 -5.51 -2.91 -2.03
N ILE A 67 -5.09 -1.71 -1.65
CA ILE A 67 -5.77 -0.94 -0.62
C ILE A 67 -6.63 0.16 -1.26
N ASN A 68 -7.82 0.35 -0.73
CA ASN A 68 -8.66 1.48 -1.05
C ASN A 68 -8.70 2.39 0.19
N ILE A 69 -8.25 3.62 0.01
CA ILE A 69 -8.16 4.63 1.08
C ILE A 69 -8.76 5.94 0.57
N SER A 70 -9.17 6.83 1.46
CA SER A 70 -9.67 8.15 1.04
C SER A 70 -8.56 8.94 0.34
N SER A 71 -8.92 9.72 -0.69
CA SER A 71 -8.00 10.61 -1.39
C SER A 71 -7.38 11.62 -0.42
N GLN A 72 -8.16 12.13 0.54
CA GLN A 72 -7.68 13.05 1.56
C GLN A 72 -6.52 12.47 2.39
N VAL A 73 -6.63 11.21 2.81
CA VAL A 73 -5.55 10.55 3.55
C VAL A 73 -4.38 10.25 2.59
N ALA A 74 -4.66 9.75 1.39
CA ALA A 74 -3.60 9.48 0.41
C ALA A 74 -2.79 10.73 0.04
N ASP A 75 -3.41 11.90 -0.05
CA ASP A 75 -2.76 13.17 -0.39
C ASP A 75 -1.85 13.70 0.72
N SER A 76 -1.95 13.14 1.93
CA SER A 76 -1.00 13.39 3.03
C SER A 76 0.26 12.53 2.95
N PHE A 77 0.32 11.56 2.04
CA PHE A 77 1.46 10.67 1.88
C PHE A 77 2.57 11.36 1.08
N LEU A 78 3.81 11.01 1.37
CA LEU A 78 4.93 11.42 0.52
C LEU A 78 4.77 10.75 -0.84
N CYS A 79 4.94 11.52 -1.92
CA CYS A 79 4.81 11.02 -3.27
C CYS A 79 6.10 11.14 -4.08
N TRP A 80 6.32 10.18 -4.97
CA TRP A 80 7.37 10.24 -5.97
C TRP A 80 6.77 9.89 -7.32
N GLU A 81 7.18 10.60 -8.37
CA GLU A 81 6.76 10.27 -9.74
C GLU A 81 7.41 8.98 -10.25
N LYS A 82 8.60 8.63 -9.73
CA LYS A 82 9.41 7.51 -10.23
C LYS A 82 10.35 6.93 -9.17
N LEU A 83 9.78 6.35 -8.11
CA LEU A 83 10.58 5.70 -7.05
C LEU A 83 11.29 4.46 -7.61
N ASP A 84 12.58 4.29 -7.29
CA ASP A 84 13.48 3.23 -7.80
C ASP A 84 13.55 3.11 -9.34
N GLY A 85 13.17 4.16 -10.06
CA GLY A 85 13.08 4.11 -11.53
C GLY A 85 11.87 3.35 -12.07
N ILE A 86 10.94 2.91 -11.21
CA ILE A 86 9.81 2.04 -11.57
C ILE A 86 8.57 2.84 -11.97
N GLY A 87 8.07 3.71 -11.09
CA GLY A 87 6.82 4.42 -11.33
C GLY A 87 6.32 5.25 -10.15
N PRO A 88 5.10 5.83 -10.25
CA PRO A 88 4.52 6.67 -9.23
C PRO A 88 4.23 5.89 -7.95
N ALA A 89 4.58 6.49 -6.84
CA ALA A 89 4.65 5.86 -5.53
C ALA A 89 4.14 6.78 -4.42
N ARG A 90 3.50 6.18 -3.42
CA ARG A 90 3.20 6.84 -2.15
C ARG A 90 3.86 6.13 -0.98
N CYS A 91 4.43 6.88 -0.07
CA CYS A 91 4.96 6.40 1.20
C CYS A 91 4.12 6.98 2.35
N ALA A 92 3.59 6.08 3.16
CA ALA A 92 2.79 6.43 4.33
C ALA A 92 3.50 5.96 5.59
N GLU A 93 3.52 6.80 6.62
CA GLU A 93 3.84 6.37 7.97
C GLU A 93 2.71 5.49 8.52
N LEU A 94 3.04 4.56 9.42
CA LEU A 94 2.05 3.63 9.99
C LEU A 94 0.87 4.36 10.64
N GLU A 95 1.12 5.50 11.29
CA GLU A 95 0.09 6.30 11.94
C GLU A 95 -0.92 6.94 10.98
N GLN A 96 -0.53 7.09 9.71
CA GLN A 96 -1.40 7.62 8.64
C GLN A 96 -2.26 6.53 7.99
N LEU A 97 -1.88 5.25 8.13
CA LEU A 97 -2.57 4.11 7.52
C LEU A 97 -3.80 3.68 8.32
N LYS A 98 -4.79 4.57 8.36
CA LYS A 98 -6.08 4.37 9.03
C LYS A 98 -7.22 4.31 8.01
N ASP A 99 -8.31 3.64 8.38
CA ASP A 99 -9.56 3.61 7.61
C ASP A 99 -9.44 3.17 6.15
N PHE A 100 -8.56 2.19 5.87
CA PHE A 100 -8.43 1.57 4.55
C PHE A 100 -9.20 0.25 4.48
N THR A 101 -9.53 -0.18 3.26
CA THR A 101 -9.99 -1.55 3.00
C THR A 101 -8.99 -2.26 2.12
N VAL A 102 -8.67 -3.51 2.43
CA VAL A 102 -7.71 -4.33 1.68
C VAL A 102 -8.41 -5.40 0.86
N ARG A 103 -7.88 -5.67 -0.34
CA ARG A 103 -8.26 -6.80 -1.20
C ARG A 103 -6.99 -7.50 -1.70
N ILE A 104 -6.93 -8.81 -1.54
CA ILE A 104 -5.88 -9.65 -2.14
C ILE A 104 -6.25 -9.87 -3.61
N ILE A 105 -5.32 -9.61 -4.52
CA ILE A 105 -5.57 -9.63 -5.97
C ILE A 105 -4.60 -10.52 -6.77
N LEU A 106 -3.52 -11.01 -6.15
CA LEU A 106 -2.60 -12.02 -6.72
C LEU A 106 -1.84 -12.76 -5.61
#